data_AF-A0A1H6X8Z9-F1
#
_entry.id   AF-A0A1H6X8Z9-F1
#
_cell.length_a   1.000
_cell.length_b   1.000
_cell.length_c   1.000
_cell.angle_alpha   90.00
_cell.angle_beta   90.00
_cell.angle_gamma   90.00
#
_symmetry.space_group_name_H-M   'P 1'
#
loop_
_entity.id
_entity.type
_entity.pdbx_description
1 polymer ?
#
loop_
_entity_poly.entity_id
_entity_poly.type
_entity_poly.pdbx_seq_one_letter_code
_entity_poly.pdbx_strand_id
1 'polypeptide(L)'
;IRYTERLAEAGIEPSVGSVGDSYDNALAETINGLYKAEVIHRQSWKNREAVELATLTWVDWYNHRRLLEPIGNIPPAEAEAAYYQQLDESALAA
;
A
#
# COMPACT_ATOMS: atom_id res chain seq x y z
N ILE A 1 -4.02 -4.21 25.15
CA ILE A 1 -4.81 -4.89 24.11
C ILE A 1 -3.81 -5.45 23.11
N ARG A 2 -3.83 -6.76 22.87
CA ARG A 2 -2.86 -7.44 22.02
C ARG A 2 -3.27 -7.29 20.55
N TYR A 3 -2.28 -7.36 19.66
CA TYR A 3 -2.47 -7.17 18.21
C TYR A 3 -3.58 -8.07 17.62
N THR A 4 -3.57 -9.36 17.98
CA THR A 4 -4.57 -10.34 17.51
C THR A 4 -5.97 -10.07 18.03
N GLU A 5 -6.09 -9.57 19.26
CA GLU A 5 -7.38 -9.21 19.85
C GLU A 5 -8.03 -8.04 19.09
N ARG A 6 -7.24 -7.03 18.68
CA ARG A 6 -7.74 -5.89 17.88
C ARG A 6 -8.18 -6.30 16.48
N LEU A 7 -7.43 -7.18 15.83
CA LEU A 7 -7.80 -7.67 14.50
C LEU A 7 -9.12 -8.45 14.55
N ALA A 8 -9.27 -9.34 15.54
CA ALA A 8 -10.51 -10.07 15.75
C ALA A 8 -11.70 -9.15 16.06
N GLU A 9 -11.51 -8.13 16.92
CA GLU A 9 -12.53 -7.10 17.19
C GLU A 9 -12.95 -6.34 15.94
N ALA A 10 -12.04 -6.13 14.99
CA ALA A 10 -12.30 -5.46 13.72
C ALA A 10 -12.82 -6.39 12.61
N GLY A 11 -12.97 -7.70 12.88
CA GLY A 11 -13.34 -8.70 11.87
C GLY A 11 -12.27 -8.93 10.80
N ILE A 12 -11.00 -8.63 11.12
CA ILE A 12 -9.85 -8.79 10.21
C ILE A 12 -9.14 -10.10 10.54
N GLU A 13 -9.05 -11.00 9.56
CA GLU A 13 -8.24 -12.20 9.66
C GLU A 13 -6.75 -11.85 9.42
N PRO A 14 -5.84 -12.09 10.37
CA PRO A 14 -4.41 -11.87 10.14
C PRO A 14 -3.87 -12.82 9.07
N SER A 15 -3.41 -12.27 7.95
CA SER A 15 -2.54 -12.98 7.03
C SER A 15 -1.11 -12.93 7.57
N VAL A 16 -0.74 -13.97 8.32
CA VAL A 16 0.65 -14.26 8.69
C VAL A 16 0.99 -15.55 7.96
N GLY A 17 1.70 -15.46 6.84
CA GLY A 17 2.03 -16.60 5.99
C GLY A 17 2.61 -17.80 6.76
N SER A 18 2.64 -18.95 6.10
CA SER A 18 3.36 -20.10 6.67
C SER A 18 4.85 -19.77 6.87
N VAL A 19 5.49 -20.35 7.87
CA VAL A 19 6.91 -20.11 8.13
C VAL A 19 7.73 -20.45 6.88
N GLY A 20 8.42 -19.44 6.32
CA GLY A 20 9.26 -19.60 5.13
C GLY A 20 8.57 -19.29 3.80
N ASP A 21 7.30 -18.88 3.80
CA ASP A 21 6.59 -18.32 2.65
C ASP A 21 6.46 -16.80 2.83
N SER A 22 7.09 -16.03 1.93
CA SER A 22 7.10 -14.55 1.99
C SER A 22 6.23 -13.90 0.91
N TYR A 23 5.43 -14.67 0.17
CA TYR A 23 4.62 -14.11 -0.93
C TYR A 23 3.58 -13.10 -0.44
N ASP A 24 3.03 -13.30 0.76
CA ASP A 24 2.09 -12.38 1.42
C ASP A 24 2.72 -11.00 1.69
N ASN A 25 4.00 -10.96 2.03
CA ASN A 25 4.72 -9.73 2.37
C ASN A 25 5.49 -9.11 1.19
N ALA A 26 5.78 -9.86 0.13
CA ALA A 26 6.66 -9.44 -0.96
C ALA A 26 6.24 -8.11 -1.63
N LEU A 27 4.93 -7.92 -1.83
CA LEU A 27 4.40 -6.67 -2.39
C LEU A 27 4.63 -5.48 -1.44
N ALA A 28 4.34 -5.66 -0.16
CA ALA A 28 4.55 -4.63 0.87
C ALA A 28 6.04 -4.27 0.99
N GLU A 29 6.93 -5.25 0.93
CA GLU A 29 8.38 -5.03 0.92
C GLU A 29 8.85 -4.26 -0.29
N THR A 30 8.29 -4.53 -1.47
CA THR A 30 8.62 -3.81 -2.70
C THR A 30 8.28 -2.32 -2.57
N ILE A 31 7.09 -1.99 -2.07
CA ILE A 31 6.68 -0.59 -1.84
C ILE A 31 7.55 0.08 -0.78
N ASN A 32 7.84 -0.62 0.33
CA ASN A 32 8.69 -0.09 1.40
C ASN A 32 10.14 0.15 0.93
N GLY A 33 10.69 -0.74 0.10
CA GLY A 33 12.01 -0.59 -0.50
C GLY A 33 12.07 0.63 -1.42
N LEU A 34 11.04 0.82 -2.23
CA LEU A 34 10.90 1.94 -3.15
C LEU A 34 10.79 3.28 -2.41
N TYR A 35 9.94 3.35 -1.37
CA TYR A 35 9.82 4.51 -0.50
C TYR A 35 11.17 4.88 0.14
N LYS A 36 11.89 3.89 0.69
CA LYS A 36 13.21 4.12 1.28
C LYS A 36 14.20 4.66 0.25
N ALA A 37 14.22 4.10 -0.95
CA ALA A 37 15.12 4.54 -2.02
C ALA A 37 14.78 5.95 -2.55
N GLU A 38 13.49 6.27 -2.70
CA GLU A 38 13.03 7.52 -3.30
C GLU A 38 12.90 8.68 -2.30
N VAL A 39 12.77 8.42 -1.00
CA VAL A 39 12.58 9.45 0.02
C VAL A 39 13.69 9.44 1.06
N ILE A 40 13.86 8.31 1.75
CA ILE A 40 14.71 8.23 2.94
C ILE A 40 16.20 8.31 2.60
N HIS A 41 16.65 7.58 1.58
CA HIS A 41 18.08 7.48 1.25
C HIS A 41 18.59 8.65 0.40
N ARG A 42 17.71 9.48 -0.17
CA ARG A 42 18.11 10.58 -1.06
C ARG A 42 18.69 11.79 -0.34
N GLN A 43 18.39 11.96 0.95
CA GLN A 43 18.83 13.10 1.73
C GLN A 43 18.82 12.79 3.23
N SER A 44 19.57 13.58 4.00
CA SER A 44 19.45 13.60 5.45
C SER A 44 18.27 14.48 5.87
N TRP A 45 17.58 14.07 6.93
CA TRP A 45 16.40 14.77 7.44
C TRP A 45 16.74 15.56 8.70
N LYS A 46 16.21 16.78 8.80
CA LYS A 46 16.46 17.68 9.93
C LYS A 46 15.77 17.22 11.21
N ASN A 47 14.55 16.71 11.08
CA ASN A 47 13.71 16.24 12.17
C ASN A 47 12.66 15.24 11.63
N ARG A 48 11.89 14.67 12.54
CA ARG A 48 10.87 13.68 12.22
C ARG A 48 9.71 14.29 11.44
N GLU A 49 9.31 15.52 11.76
CA GLU A 49 8.18 16.21 11.13
C GLU A 49 8.44 16.43 9.63
N ALA A 50 9.69 16.72 9.25
CA ALA A 50 10.08 16.83 7.85
C ALA A 50 9.95 15.50 7.10
N VAL A 51 10.30 14.37 7.75
CA VAL A 51 10.10 13.02 7.18
C VAL A 51 8.62 12.75 7.02
N GLU A 52 7.79 13.05 8.02
CA GLU A 52 6.35 12.81 7.98
C GLU A 52 5.69 13.58 6.83
N LEU A 53 6.01 14.86 6.65
CA LEU A 53 5.48 15.66 5.54
C LEU A 53 5.93 15.11 4.16
N ALA A 54 7.19 14.71 4.04
CA ALA A 54 7.70 14.11 2.81
C ALA A 54 7.06 12.75 2.52
N THR A 55 6.81 11.95 3.56
CA THR A 55 6.08 10.69 3.47
C THR A 55 4.68 10.92 2.92
N LEU A 56 3.93 11.87 3.51
CA LEU A 56 2.58 12.21 3.06
C LEU A 56 2.58 12.68 1.59
N THR A 57 3.53 13.54 1.24
CA THR A 57 3.68 14.02 -0.15
C THR A 57 3.99 12.87 -1.11
N TRP A 58 4.86 11.95 -0.72
CA TRP A 58 5.23 10.81 -1.56
C TRP A 58 4.06 9.82 -1.71
N VAL A 59 3.32 9.54 -0.64
CA VAL A 59 2.13 8.66 -0.68
C VAL A 59 1.04 9.24 -1.58
N ASP A 60 0.75 10.54 -1.46
CA ASP A 60 -0.22 11.22 -2.32
C ASP A 60 0.21 11.16 -3.79
N TRP A 61 1.49 11.45 -4.08
CA TRP A 61 2.02 11.34 -5.43
C TRP A 61 1.99 9.89 -5.96
N TYR A 62 2.39 8.92 -5.14
CA TYR A 62 2.44 7.51 -5.52
C TYR A 62 1.04 7.01 -5.92
N ASN A 63 0.01 7.31 -5.12
CA ASN A 63 -1.33 6.78 -5.35
C ASN A 63 -2.09 7.55 -6.44
N HIS A 64 -1.92 8.87 -6.53
CA HIS A 64 -2.77 9.71 -7.38
C HIS A 64 -2.09 10.22 -8.65
N ARG A 65 -0.79 10.04 -8.82
CA ARG A 65 -0.04 10.60 -9.97
C ARG A 65 1.00 9.67 -10.59
N ARG A 66 1.56 8.72 -9.84
CA ARG A 66 2.56 7.79 -10.37
C ARG A 66 1.91 6.82 -11.33
N LEU A 67 2.39 6.78 -12.56
CA LEU A 67 1.96 5.79 -13.54
C LEU A 67 2.74 4.49 -13.35
N LEU A 68 2.02 3.37 -13.32
CA LEU A 68 2.62 2.05 -13.17
C LEU A 68 2.27 1.17 -14.39
N GLU A 69 3.29 0.73 -15.12
CA GLU A 69 3.14 -0.15 -16.28
C GLU A 69 2.31 -1.42 -15.97
N PRO A 70 2.52 -2.14 -14.84
CA PRO A 70 1.80 -3.39 -14.58
C PRO A 70 0.28 -3.25 -14.45
N ILE A 71 -0.22 -2.05 -14.18
CA ILE A 71 -1.66 -1.75 -14.07
C ILE A 71 -2.18 -0.94 -15.27
N GLY A 72 -1.43 -0.89 -16.37
CA GLY A 72 -1.85 -0.22 -17.60
C GLY A 72 -1.42 1.25 -17.71
N ASN A 73 -0.36 1.66 -17.01
CA ASN A 73 0.13 3.04 -17.00
C ASN A 73 -0.89 4.07 -16.49
N ILE A 74 -1.65 3.69 -15.45
CA ILE A 74 -2.55 4.58 -14.71
C ILE A 74 -2.09 4.74 -13.25
N PRO A 75 -2.57 5.76 -12.52
CA PRO A 75 -2.38 5.87 -11.08
C PRO A 75 -2.99 4.69 -10.30
N PRO A 76 -2.34 4.21 -9.22
CA PRO A 76 -2.88 3.16 -8.36
C PRO A 76 -4.31 3.41 -7.87
N ALA A 77 -4.65 4.65 -7.51
CA ALA A 77 -5.99 4.99 -7.06
C ALA A 77 -7.05 4.82 -8.16
N GLU A 78 -6.69 5.05 -9.43
CA GLU A 78 -7.60 4.81 -10.57
C GLU A 78 -7.77 3.31 -10.82
N ALA A 79 -6.70 2.52 -10.72
CA ALA A 79 -6.78 1.07 -10.83
C ALA A 79 -7.64 0.45 -9.72
N GLU A 80 -7.48 0.92 -8.49
CA GLU A 80 -8.29 0.49 -7.34
C GLU A 80 -9.77 0.86 -7.53
N ALA A 81 -10.06 2.09 -7.97
CA ALA A 81 -11.43 2.52 -8.24
C ALA A 81 -12.09 1.67 -9.35
N ALA A 82 -11.37 1.38 -10.43
CA ALA A 82 -11.85 0.53 -11.51
C ALA A 82 -12.11 -0.92 -11.04
N TYR A 83 -11.22 -1.45 -10.19
CA TYR A 83 -11.38 -2.78 -9.60
C TYR A 83 -12.68 -2.89 -8.77
N TYR A 84 -12.93 -1.92 -7.89
CA TYR A 84 -14.16 -1.93 -7.07
C TYR A 84 -15.43 -1.73 -7.89
N GLN A 85 -15.39 -0.89 -8.93
CA GLN A 85 -16.52 -0.76 -9.86
C GLN A 85 -16.86 -2.09 -10.53
N GLN A 86 -15.86 -2.83 -11.00
CA GLN A 86 -16.06 -4.14 -11.63
C GLN A 86 -16.59 -5.20 -10.66
N LEU A 87 -16.13 -5.19 -9.40
CA LEU A 87 -16.65 -6.07 -8.36
C LEU A 87 -18.12 -5.81 -8.08
N ASP A 88 -18.51 -4.54 -7.94
CA ASP A 88 -19.89 -4.14 -7.68
C ASP A 88 -20.81 -4.53 -8.85
N GLU A 89 -20.38 -4.31 -10.09
CA GLU A 89 -21.12 -4.73 -11.28
C GLU A 89 -21.30 -6.25 -11.35
N SER A 90 -20.25 -7.00 -11.02
CA SER A 90 -20.29 -8.47 -10.99
C SER A 90 -21.23 -8.99 -9.90
N ALA A 91 -21.25 -8.34 -8.73
CA ALA A 91 -22.15 -8.67 -7.64
C ALA A 91 -23.61 -8.33 -7.95
N LEU A 92 -23.87 -7.25 -8.71
CA LEU A 92 -25.22 -6.88 -9.17
C LEU A 92 -25.75 -7.80 -10.28
N ALA A 93 -24.86 -8.43 -11.05
CA ALA A 93 -25.22 -9.34 -12.14
C ALA A 93 -25.42 -10.81 -11.70
N ALA A 94 -25.07 -11.16 -10.46
CA ALA A 94 -25.19 -12.50 -9.87
C ALA A 94 -26.52 -12.70 -9.12
#